data_AF-A0A7W1QSU4-F1
#
_entry.id   AF-A0A7W1QSU4-F1
#
_cell.length_a   1.000
_cell.length_b   1.000
_cell.length_c   1.000
_cell.angle_alpha   90.00
_cell.angle_beta   90.00
_cell.angle_gamma   90.00
#
_symmetry.space_group_name_H-M   'P 1'
#
loop_
_entity.id
_entity.type
_entity.pdbx_description
1 polymer ?
#
loop_
_entity_poly.entity_id
_entity_poly.type
_entity_poly.pdbx_seq_one_letter_code
_entity_poly.pdbx_strand_id
1 'polypeptide(L)'
;MLSLISQACQRAGQPAGNSGTANATPGNANAGPPAPPKTSLKVGDAAPDFTLTDTNGTPVRLADFRGKKNVVLAFYVLAFTGG
;
A
#
# COMPACT_ATOMS: atom_id res chain seq x y z
N MET A 1 5.71 -2.81 -56.35
CA MET A 1 5.61 -4.13 -57.02
C MET A 1 6.79 -4.96 -56.53
N LEU A 2 6.49 -6.03 -55.78
CA LEU A 2 7.37 -7.15 -55.39
C LEU A 2 8.70 -6.83 -54.67
N SER A 3 8.68 -6.88 -53.34
CA SER A 3 9.76 -7.52 -52.58
C SER A 3 9.15 -8.18 -51.35
N LEU A 4 8.65 -9.41 -51.56
CA LEU A 4 7.87 -10.18 -50.59
C LEU A 4 8.44 -11.60 -50.46
N ILE A 5 9.74 -11.77 -50.20
CA ILE A 5 10.33 -13.09 -49.93
C ILE A 5 11.52 -13.01 -48.97
N SER A 6 11.27 -12.74 -47.69
CA SER A 6 12.26 -12.99 -46.61
C SER A 6 11.59 -13.48 -45.33
N GLN A 7 10.66 -14.43 -45.47
CA GLN A 7 10.26 -15.31 -44.37
C GLN A 7 11.12 -16.57 -44.43
N ALA A 8 12.24 -16.58 -43.70
CA ALA A 8 12.92 -17.80 -43.24
C ALA A 8 14.02 -17.43 -42.24
N CYS A 9 13.67 -16.65 -41.21
CA CYS A 9 14.61 -16.33 -40.15
C CYS A 9 13.89 -16.36 -38.79
N GLN A 10 14.04 -17.53 -38.16
CA GLN A 10 14.15 -17.73 -36.72
C GLN A 10 12.91 -17.72 -35.82
N ARG A 11 12.57 -18.96 -35.46
CA ARG A 11 12.65 -19.45 -34.07
C ARG A 11 11.40 -19.21 -33.23
N ALA A 12 10.49 -20.15 -33.38
CA ALA A 12 9.68 -20.65 -32.27
C ALA A 12 10.55 -20.82 -31.02
N GLY A 13 10.12 -20.20 -29.92
CA GLY A 13 10.76 -20.31 -28.61
C GLY A 13 11.08 -18.97 -27.96
N GLN A 14 10.08 -18.14 -27.69
CA GLN A 14 10.17 -17.05 -26.72
C GLN A 14 9.03 -17.18 -25.71
N PRO A 15 9.26 -17.82 -24.55
CA PRO A 15 8.39 -17.63 -23.40
C PRO A 15 8.56 -16.20 -22.87
N ALA A 16 7.43 -15.57 -22.58
CA ALA A 16 7.34 -14.28 -21.92
C ALA A 16 8.04 -14.33 -20.55
N GLY A 17 9.16 -13.61 -20.43
CA GLY A 17 9.86 -13.35 -19.19
C GLY A 17 9.97 -11.85 -19.01
N ASN A 18 8.92 -11.27 -18.45
CA ASN A 18 8.94 -9.93 -17.93
C ASN A 18 9.80 -9.86 -16.66
N SER A 19 10.04 -8.61 -16.24
CA SER A 19 10.32 -8.21 -14.86
C SER A 19 11.79 -7.95 -14.59
N GLY A 20 12.04 -6.66 -14.36
CA GLY A 20 13.35 -6.11 -14.09
C GLY A 20 14.01 -6.73 -12.86
N THR A 21 15.32 -6.58 -12.85
CA THR A 21 16.21 -6.77 -11.72
C THR A 21 15.79 -5.84 -10.58
N ALA A 22 14.76 -6.24 -9.84
CA ALA A 22 14.51 -5.76 -8.50
C ALA A 22 15.64 -6.27 -7.62
N ASN A 23 16.44 -5.33 -7.15
CA ASN A 23 17.44 -5.48 -6.11
C ASN A 23 16.87 -6.28 -4.93
N ALA A 24 17.30 -7.54 -4.80
CA ALA A 24 16.92 -8.41 -3.70
C ALA A 24 17.77 -8.05 -2.48
N THR A 25 17.16 -7.37 -1.50
CA THR A 25 17.66 -7.38 -0.12
C THR A 25 17.37 -8.75 0.49
N PRO A 26 18.38 -9.50 0.96
CA PRO A 26 18.13 -10.69 1.77
C PRO A 26 17.91 -10.25 3.23
N GLY A 27 16.67 -10.31 3.72
CA GLY A 27 16.35 -9.90 5.08
C GLY A 27 14.94 -10.30 5.53
N ASN A 28 14.83 -11.56 5.98
CA ASN A 28 13.80 -12.19 6.82
C ASN A 28 12.30 -12.00 6.54
N ALA A 29 11.69 -13.06 6.00
CA ALA A 29 10.29 -13.38 6.20
C ALA A 29 10.04 -13.76 7.67
N ASN A 30 9.71 -12.79 8.51
CA ASN A 30 8.97 -13.02 9.75
C ASN A 30 8.32 -11.71 10.23
N ALA A 31 7.31 -11.23 9.50
CA ALA A 31 6.31 -10.37 10.11
C ALA A 31 5.22 -11.30 10.66
N GLY A 32 5.35 -11.68 11.94
CA GLY A 32 4.20 -12.16 12.70
C GLY A 32 3.08 -11.10 12.64
N PRO A 33 1.82 -11.44 12.99
CA PRO A 33 0.74 -10.46 13.07
C PRO A 33 1.27 -9.23 13.82
N PRO A 34 1.13 -8.00 13.27
CA PRO A 34 1.65 -6.81 13.91
C PRO A 34 1.18 -6.84 15.37
N ALA A 35 2.14 -6.89 16.29
CA ALA A 35 1.83 -6.97 17.71
C ALA A 35 0.82 -5.86 18.03
N PRO A 36 -0.24 -6.16 18.80
CA PRO A 36 -1.28 -5.18 19.07
C PRO A 36 -0.63 -3.88 19.53
N PRO A 37 -1.00 -2.73 18.93
CA PRO A 37 -0.30 -1.48 19.13
C PRO A 37 -0.22 -1.19 20.63
N LYS A 38 0.99 -0.99 21.13
CA LYS A 38 1.24 -0.60 22.52
C LYS A 38 0.50 0.72 22.74
N THR A 39 -0.52 0.70 23.60
CA THR A 39 -1.45 1.83 23.83
C THR A 39 -0.83 3.03 24.57
N SER A 40 0.46 2.96 24.88
CA SER A 40 1.22 4.06 25.45
C SER A 40 1.74 4.97 24.34
N LEU A 41 0.92 5.93 23.90
CA LEU A 41 1.34 6.98 22.98
C LEU A 41 2.06 8.10 23.75
N LYS A 42 3.26 8.48 23.32
CA LYS A 42 3.98 9.66 23.82
C LYS A 42 4.05 10.73 22.73
N VAL A 43 4.22 11.98 23.16
CA VAL A 43 4.38 13.11 22.22
C VAL A 43 5.58 12.86 21.30
N GLY A 44 5.39 13.08 20.00
CA GLY A 44 6.40 12.83 18.97
C GLY A 44 6.41 11.40 18.39
N ASP A 45 5.67 10.45 18.98
CA ASP A 45 5.51 9.14 18.37
C ASP A 45 4.76 9.23 17.02
N ALA A 46 5.18 8.38 16.09
CA ALA A 46 4.44 8.15 14.87
C ALA A 46 3.05 7.61 15.21
N ALA A 47 2.01 8.28 14.72
CA ALA A 47 0.64 7.77 14.82
C ALA A 47 0.53 6.37 14.16
N PRO A 48 -0.20 5.42 14.79
CA PRO A 48 -0.48 4.11 14.22
C PRO A 48 -1.19 4.23 12.86
N ASP A 49 -0.82 3.37 11.93
CA ASP A 49 -1.47 3.31 10.61
C ASP A 49 -2.78 2.51 10.73
N PHE A 50 -3.88 3.11 10.30
CA PHE A 50 -5.18 2.45 10.23
C PHE A 50 -6.01 3.01 9.07
N THR A 51 -6.97 2.20 8.65
CA THR A 51 -7.96 2.54 7.62
C THR A 51 -9.35 2.44 8.23
N LEU A 52 -10.16 3.47 8.05
CA LEU A 52 -11.56 3.51 8.47
C LEU A 52 -12.45 3.74 7.26
N THR A 53 -13.67 3.24 7.35
CA THR A 53 -14.71 3.56 6.37
C THR A 53 -15.39 4.86 6.79
N ASP A 54 -15.52 5.81 5.88
CA ASP A 54 -16.28 7.05 6.12
C ASP A 54 -17.79 6.82 6.05
N THR A 55 -18.58 7.87 6.28
CA THR A 55 -20.06 7.82 6.23
C THR A 55 -20.62 7.41 4.86
N ASN A 56 -19.85 7.58 3.78
CA ASN A 56 -20.23 7.22 2.41
C ASN A 56 -19.76 5.81 2.01
N GLY A 57 -19.13 5.05 2.91
CA GLY A 57 -18.56 3.75 2.58
C GLY A 57 -17.15 3.81 1.99
N THR A 58 -16.54 5.00 1.92
CA THR A 58 -15.22 5.18 1.30
C THR A 58 -14.11 4.84 2.30
N PRO A 59 -13.14 3.99 1.93
CA PRO A 59 -12.00 3.72 2.79
C PRO A 59 -11.08 4.94 2.86
N VAL A 60 -10.73 5.34 4.08
CA VAL A 60 -9.85 6.49 4.39
C VAL A 60 -8.69 5.99 5.25
N ARG A 61 -7.46 6.20 4.79
CA ARG A 61 -6.25 5.78 5.50
C ARG A 61 -5.55 6.98 6.14
N LEU A 62 -5.14 6.85 7.40
CA LEU A 62 -4.48 7.94 8.12
C LEU A 62 -3.15 8.36 7.47
N ALA A 63 -2.42 7.41 6.88
CA ALA A 63 -1.15 7.67 6.22
C ALA A 63 -1.24 8.68 5.07
N ASP A 64 -2.37 8.75 4.39
CA ASP A 64 -2.55 9.60 3.20
C ASP A 64 -2.47 11.09 3.52
N PHE A 65 -2.67 11.47 4.78
CA PHE A 65 -2.63 12.85 5.26
C PHE A 65 -1.28 13.26 5.84
N ARG A 66 -0.37 12.31 6.09
CA ARG A 66 0.95 12.60 6.70
C ARG A 66 1.75 13.55 5.83
N GLY A 67 2.30 14.61 6.43
CA GLY A 67 3.12 15.62 5.75
C GLY A 67 2.35 16.56 4.81
N LYS A 68 1.04 16.36 4.62
CA LYS A 68 0.20 17.22 3.77
C LYS A 68 -0.61 18.22 4.57
N LYS A 69 -1.12 17.80 5.74
CA LYS A 69 -2.03 18.58 6.59
C LYS A 69 -1.88 18.16 8.05
N ASN A 70 -2.22 19.05 8.97
CA ASN A 70 -2.42 18.69 10.37
C ASN A 70 -3.74 17.92 10.52
N VAL A 71 -3.74 16.85 11.32
CA VAL A 71 -4.90 15.98 11.53
C VAL A 71 -5.12 15.80 13.02
N VAL A 72 -6.38 15.86 13.45
CA VAL A 72 -6.82 15.58 14.82
C VAL A 72 -7.78 14.40 14.78
N LEU A 73 -7.59 13.44 15.69
CA LEU A 73 -8.48 12.29 15.86
C LEU A 73 -9.29 12.46 17.13
N ALA A 74 -10.61 12.32 17.03
CA ALA A 74 -11.54 12.35 18.15
C ALA A 74 -12.38 11.08 18.14
N PHE A 75 -12.48 10.42 19.30
CA PHE A 75 -13.27 9.21 19.49
C PHE A 75 -14.48 9.54 20.36
N TYR A 76 -15.67 9.24 19.87
CA TYR A 76 -16.93 9.40 20.58
C TYR A 76 -17.53 8.03 20.84
N VAL A 77 -18.14 7.83 22.01
CA VAL A 77 -18.73 6.53 22.38
C VAL A 77 -19.96 6.22 21.53
N LEU A 78 -20.79 7.24 21.29
CA LEU A 78 -22.05 7.15 20.56
C LEU A 78 -22.21 8.41 19.70
N ALA A 79 -22.88 8.26 18.56
CA ALA A 79 -23.32 9.40 17.76
C ALA A 79 -24.58 10.04 18.38
N PHE A 80 -24.81 11.34 18.13
CA PHE A 80 -26.02 12.07 18.52
C PHE A 80 -26.33 12.13 20.03
N THR A 81 -25.30 12.21 20.87
CA THR A 81 -25.47 12.45 22.32
C THR A 81 -25.43 13.95 22.62
N GLY A 82 -26.35 14.44 23.47
CA GLY A 82 -26.26 15.79 24.05
C GLY A 82 -25.09 15.87 25.02
N GLY A 83 -24.28 16.91 24.89
CA GLY A 83 -23.13 17.18 25.78
C GLY A 83 -23.54 17.71 27.14
#